data_AF-A0A365YGA8-F1
#
_entry.id   AF-A0A365YGA8-F1
#
_cell.length_a   1.000
_cell.length_b   1.000
_cell.length_c   1.000
_cell.angle_alpha   90.00
_cell.angle_beta   90.00
_cell.angle_gamma   90.00
#
_symmetry.space_group_name_H-M   'P 1'
#
loop_
_entity.id
_entity.type
_entity.pdbx_description
1 polymer ?
#
loop_
_entity_poly.entity_id
_entity_poly.type
_entity_poly.pdbx_seq_one_letter_code
_entity_poly.pdbx_strand_id
1 'polypeptide(L)'
;MMNPEHGNSVDLEIECPDEPLHVWRVGFSPELWAWTPWPFAGDDGLFSGRWDDQLGEFRTIYTAESLLGCFLELLAHFRPSPELVAGLDQIIDDDGSIGSYPEAPQCAIGYSWLEDRRYGSARQSGKYCYVTHSRSIAALSIHYPFDRHDISLADVDTALLKDARDRVLTRSIARWLYDLHEETAGEPVVDGVRFNSRHGDEIRVWTVFERADDLAVSPRIQPVMEPLPCRPTFPSCKRHLPALVCNGMKADCPERAHGTTRPAKGTVCRGGFGESERPISRIPDSSF
;
A
#
# COMPACT_ATOMS: atom_id res chain seq x y z
N MET A 1 36.72 33.59 -21.69
CA MET A 1 36.11 32.39 -22.30
C MET A 1 35.51 31.60 -21.16
N MET A 2 34.21 31.76 -20.92
CA MET A 2 33.45 30.90 -20.01
C MET A 2 32.91 29.76 -20.88
N ASN A 3 33.28 28.53 -20.56
CA ASN A 3 32.69 27.35 -21.19
C ASN A 3 31.23 27.24 -20.75
N PRO A 4 30.25 27.20 -21.67
CA PRO A 4 28.89 26.86 -21.34
C PRO A 4 28.71 25.36 -21.60
N GLU A 5 29.22 24.51 -20.72
CA GLU A 5 28.92 23.07 -20.74
C GLU A 5 28.65 22.58 -19.32
N HIS A 6 27.43 22.83 -18.85
CA HIS A 6 26.79 21.94 -17.90
C HIS A 6 25.42 21.62 -18.51
N GLY A 7 25.34 20.49 -19.21
CA GLY A 7 24.05 19.84 -19.48
C GLY A 7 23.29 19.73 -18.17
N ASN A 8 21.96 19.80 -18.24
CA ASN A 8 21.08 20.12 -17.13
C ASN A 8 20.87 18.86 -16.25
N SER A 9 21.97 18.28 -15.77
CA SER A 9 22.00 17.04 -15.01
C SER A 9 21.47 17.32 -13.60
N VAL A 10 20.31 16.73 -13.30
CA VAL A 10 19.67 16.83 -11.99
C VAL A 10 20.46 16.00 -10.98
N ASP A 11 21.03 16.66 -9.96
CA ASP A 11 21.87 16.01 -8.94
C ASP A 11 21.04 15.26 -7.87
N LEU A 12 20.45 14.12 -8.25
CA LEU A 12 19.70 13.25 -7.34
C LEU A 12 20.63 12.30 -6.58
N GLU A 13 20.30 11.99 -5.32
CA GLU A 13 20.87 10.82 -4.66
C GLU A 13 20.15 9.58 -5.17
N ILE A 14 20.90 8.69 -5.84
CA ILE A 14 20.37 7.47 -6.46
C ILE A 14 20.98 6.25 -5.78
N GLU A 15 20.13 5.41 -5.18
CA GLU A 15 20.51 4.07 -4.74
C GLU A 15 20.57 3.16 -5.97
N CYS A 16 21.78 2.82 -6.40
CA CYS A 16 22.05 1.88 -7.49
C CYS A 16 22.92 0.74 -6.92
N PRO A 17 22.30 -0.32 -6.40
CA PRO A 17 23.04 -1.37 -5.69
C PRO A 17 23.79 -2.28 -6.68
N ASP A 18 25.05 -2.57 -6.37
CA ASP A 18 25.91 -3.45 -7.20
C ASP A 18 25.35 -4.88 -7.29
N GLU A 19 24.67 -5.34 -6.23
CA GLU A 19 23.92 -6.58 -6.20
C GLU A 19 22.43 -6.32 -6.00
N PRO A 20 21.52 -7.10 -6.62
CA PRO A 20 20.09 -6.93 -6.42
C PRO A 20 19.68 -7.04 -4.94
N LEU A 21 18.87 -6.08 -4.49
CA LEU A 21 18.31 -6.00 -3.14
C LEU A 21 17.40 -7.19 -2.86
N HIS A 22 17.46 -7.74 -1.65
CA HIS A 22 16.44 -8.67 -1.19
C HIS A 22 15.25 -7.89 -0.63
N VAL A 23 14.10 -7.98 -1.29
CA VAL A 23 12.90 -7.21 -0.94
C VAL A 23 11.70 -8.12 -0.72
N TRP A 24 10.70 -7.58 -0.02
CA TRP A 24 9.42 -8.21 0.26
C TRP A 24 8.28 -7.39 -0.31
N ARG A 25 7.18 -8.07 -0.63
CA ARG A 25 5.91 -7.44 -1.00
C ARG A 25 4.76 -8.21 -0.40
N VAL A 26 3.71 -7.48 -0.05
CA VAL A 26 2.38 -8.01 0.21
C VAL A 26 1.44 -7.43 -0.83
N GLY A 27 0.67 -8.28 -1.49
CA GLY A 27 -0.26 -7.91 -2.55
C GLY A 27 -1.37 -8.95 -2.66
N PHE A 28 -2.03 -9.02 -3.81
CA PHE A 28 -3.20 -9.87 -3.99
C PHE A 28 -2.90 -11.07 -4.91
N SER A 29 -3.62 -12.17 -4.66
CA SER A 29 -3.70 -13.34 -5.53
C SER A 29 -4.39 -12.99 -6.86
N PRO A 30 -4.10 -13.68 -7.97
CA PRO A 30 -3.04 -14.70 -8.12
C PRO A 30 -1.65 -14.08 -8.40
N GLU A 31 -1.59 -12.90 -9.02
CA GLU A 31 -0.35 -12.34 -9.56
C GLU A 31 0.26 -11.27 -8.64
N LEU A 32 0.90 -11.70 -7.54
CA LEU A 32 1.49 -10.80 -6.52
C LEU A 32 2.42 -9.71 -7.12
N TRP A 33 3.20 -10.10 -8.12
CA TRP A 33 4.26 -9.30 -8.72
C TRP A 33 3.85 -8.63 -10.03
N ALA A 34 2.66 -8.91 -10.55
CA ALA A 34 2.19 -8.23 -11.74
C ALA A 34 1.78 -6.80 -11.42
N TRP A 35 1.83 -5.96 -12.44
CA TRP A 35 1.25 -4.63 -12.37
C TRP A 35 -0.23 -4.69 -12.03
N THR A 36 -0.67 -3.86 -11.08
CA THR A 36 -2.08 -3.82 -10.70
C THR A 36 -2.94 -3.48 -11.92
N PRO A 37 -3.99 -4.26 -12.23
CA PRO A 37 -4.84 -3.96 -13.37
C PRO A 37 -5.54 -2.60 -13.24
N TRP A 38 -5.64 -1.86 -14.34
CA TRP A 38 -6.34 -0.56 -14.41
C TRP A 38 -7.79 -0.55 -13.89
N PRO A 39 -8.58 -1.64 -13.97
CA PRO A 39 -9.90 -1.68 -13.33
C PRO A 39 -9.90 -1.50 -11.80
N PHE A 40 -8.74 -1.53 -11.15
CA PHE A 40 -8.59 -1.25 -9.72
C PHE A 40 -8.12 0.19 -9.43
N ALA A 41 -7.92 1.01 -10.46
CA ALA A 41 -7.76 2.45 -10.26
C ALA A 41 -9.08 3.06 -9.77
N GLY A 42 -9.00 4.20 -9.08
CA GLY A 42 -10.18 4.96 -8.67
C GLY A 42 -10.98 5.47 -9.87
N ASP A 43 -12.15 6.06 -9.59
CA ASP A 43 -13.01 6.65 -10.63
C ASP A 43 -12.34 7.81 -11.37
N ASP A 44 -11.32 8.42 -10.77
CA ASP A 44 -10.43 9.42 -11.36
C ASP A 44 -9.35 8.82 -12.28
N GLY A 45 -9.29 7.50 -12.41
CA GLY A 45 -8.28 6.77 -13.18
C GLY A 45 -6.96 6.62 -12.44
N LEU A 46 -6.90 6.94 -11.15
CA LEU A 46 -5.65 7.03 -10.39
C LEU A 46 -5.54 5.93 -9.34
N PHE A 47 -4.31 5.47 -9.11
CA PHE A 47 -4.00 4.62 -7.95
C PHE A 47 -3.70 5.49 -6.71
N SER A 48 -3.94 4.93 -5.53
CA SER A 48 -3.93 5.68 -4.25
C SER A 48 -2.58 5.71 -3.52
N GLY A 49 -1.55 5.07 -4.08
CA GLY A 49 -0.21 5.05 -3.53
C GLY A 49 0.45 6.43 -3.54
N ARG A 50 1.35 6.66 -2.58
CA ARG A 50 2.03 7.94 -2.40
C ARG A 50 2.87 8.34 -3.60
N TRP A 51 3.55 7.39 -4.20
CA TRP A 51 4.46 7.58 -5.32
C TRP A 51 3.91 7.00 -6.62
N ASP A 52 2.57 6.94 -6.73
CA ASP A 52 1.90 6.55 -7.97
C ASP A 52 1.87 7.73 -8.95
N ASP A 53 1.51 7.48 -10.19
CA ASP A 53 1.45 8.56 -11.18
C ASP A 53 0.31 9.53 -10.87
N GLN A 54 0.56 10.84 -10.96
CA GLN A 54 -0.48 11.86 -10.89
C GLN A 54 -1.34 11.91 -12.16
N LEU A 55 -0.83 11.42 -13.29
CA LEU A 55 -1.53 11.40 -14.58
C LEU A 55 -2.21 10.06 -14.89
N GLY A 56 -1.93 9.01 -14.12
CA GLY A 56 -2.51 7.69 -14.35
C GLY A 56 -2.02 7.01 -15.63
N GLU A 57 -0.77 7.24 -16.03
CA GLU A 57 -0.17 6.65 -17.24
C GLU A 57 0.77 5.47 -16.93
N PHE A 58 1.33 5.39 -15.72
CA PHE A 58 2.13 4.26 -15.29
C PHE A 58 1.69 3.70 -13.94
N ARG A 59 1.92 2.40 -13.74
CA ARG A 59 1.67 1.69 -12.48
C ARG A 59 2.93 1.60 -11.64
N THR A 60 2.74 1.28 -10.36
CA THR A 60 3.86 1.14 -9.42
C THR A 60 3.78 -0.16 -8.62
N ILE A 61 4.95 -0.69 -8.26
CA ILE A 61 5.09 -1.80 -7.34
C ILE A 61 5.84 -1.31 -6.11
N TYR A 62 5.17 -1.37 -4.95
CA TYR A 62 5.79 -1.14 -3.64
C TYR A 62 6.45 -2.41 -3.10
N THR A 63 7.67 -2.26 -2.62
CA THR A 63 8.43 -3.30 -1.92
C THR A 63 9.10 -2.72 -0.68
N ALA A 64 9.45 -3.56 0.30
CA ALA A 64 10.18 -3.13 1.49
C ALA A 64 11.30 -4.10 1.84
N GLU A 65 12.27 -3.67 2.64
CA GLU A 65 13.43 -4.50 2.97
C GLU A 65 13.09 -5.69 3.89
N SER A 66 11.90 -5.63 4.50
CA SER A 66 11.37 -6.70 5.33
C SER A 66 9.87 -6.86 5.11
N LEU A 67 9.39 -8.08 5.33
CA LEU A 67 7.96 -8.37 5.35
C LEU A 67 7.22 -7.57 6.44
N LEU A 68 7.91 -7.28 7.56
CA LEU A 68 7.37 -6.40 8.60
C LEU A 68 7.12 -4.98 8.06
N GLY A 69 8.09 -4.42 7.32
CA GLY A 69 7.93 -3.10 6.68
C GLY A 69 6.73 -3.05 5.74
N CYS A 70 6.49 -4.11 4.96
CA CYS A 70 5.31 -4.21 4.10
C CYS A 70 4.01 -4.10 4.90
N PHE A 71 3.90 -4.84 6.00
CA PHE A 71 2.70 -4.79 6.84
C PHE A 71 2.54 -3.44 7.54
N LEU A 72 3.63 -2.80 7.97
CA LEU A 72 3.55 -1.48 8.60
C LEU A 72 3.00 -0.41 7.64
N GLU A 73 3.43 -0.42 6.38
CA GLU A 73 2.89 0.48 5.35
C GLU A 73 1.42 0.17 5.02
N LEU A 74 1.06 -1.10 4.84
CA LEU A 74 -0.33 -1.47 4.52
C LEU A 74 -1.31 -1.18 5.65
N LEU A 75 -0.87 -1.37 6.89
CA LEU A 75 -1.71 -1.20 8.08
C LEU A 75 -1.74 0.23 8.59
N ALA A 76 -0.89 1.10 8.06
CA ALA A 76 -0.81 2.51 8.39
C ALA A 76 -2.16 3.23 8.35
N HIS A 77 -3.00 2.87 7.36
CA HIS A 77 -4.31 3.50 7.14
C HIS A 77 -5.33 3.14 8.23
N PHE A 78 -5.15 2.01 8.92
CA PHE A 78 -6.04 1.57 9.99
C PHE A 78 -5.58 2.06 11.37
N ARG A 79 -4.50 2.84 11.48
CA ARG A 79 -4.06 3.34 12.78
C ARG A 79 -5.03 4.43 13.29
N PRO A 80 -5.32 4.45 14.60
CA PRO A 80 -6.22 5.45 15.17
C PRO A 80 -5.63 6.85 15.00
N SER A 81 -6.49 7.80 14.59
CA SER A 81 -6.21 9.22 14.77
C SER A 81 -6.36 9.55 16.25
N PRO A 82 -5.33 10.11 16.92
CA PRO A 82 -5.44 10.53 18.32
C PRO A 82 -6.60 11.50 18.55
N GLU A 83 -6.88 12.37 17.57
CA GLU A 83 -7.99 13.32 17.60
C GLU A 83 -9.34 12.61 17.57
N LEU A 84 -9.50 11.60 16.70
CA LEU A 84 -10.72 10.79 16.62
C LEU A 84 -10.95 10.01 17.91
N VAL A 85 -9.90 9.38 18.46
CA VAL A 85 -9.98 8.66 19.74
C VAL A 85 -10.39 9.60 20.87
N ALA A 86 -9.75 10.76 20.99
CA ALA A 86 -10.09 11.76 22.00
C ALA A 86 -11.50 12.35 21.82
N GLY A 87 -12.02 12.40 20.58
CA GLY A 87 -13.39 12.78 20.29
C GLY A 87 -14.40 11.72 20.69
N LEU A 88 -14.09 10.44 20.46
CA LEU A 88 -14.93 9.30 20.87
C LEU A 88 -15.01 9.20 22.41
N ASP A 89 -13.91 9.45 23.11
CA ASP A 89 -13.88 9.47 24.59
C ASP A 89 -14.77 10.55 25.22
N GLN A 90 -15.20 11.55 24.44
CA GLN A 90 -16.12 12.62 24.89
C GLN A 90 -17.59 12.27 24.71
N ILE A 91 -17.93 11.16 24.03
CA ILE A 91 -19.31 10.72 23.84
C ILE A 91 -19.83 10.13 25.16
N ILE A 92 -20.91 10.70 25.70
CA ILE A 92 -21.55 10.25 26.93
C ILE A 92 -22.71 9.30 26.58
N ASP A 93 -22.68 8.09 27.17
CA ASP A 93 -23.74 7.09 27.05
C ASP A 93 -24.87 7.36 28.07
N ASP A 94 -25.70 8.37 27.78
CA ASP A 94 -26.74 8.84 28.71
C ASP A 94 -27.84 7.78 28.97
N ASP A 95 -28.05 6.84 28.04
CA ASP A 95 -29.09 5.80 28.13
C ASP A 95 -28.55 4.38 28.35
N GLY A 96 -27.22 4.20 28.44
CA GLY A 96 -26.58 2.91 28.67
C GLY A 96 -26.65 1.96 27.47
N SER A 97 -27.01 2.46 26.29
CA SER A 97 -27.24 1.63 25.10
C SER A 97 -25.95 1.12 24.47
N ILE A 98 -24.81 1.77 24.69
CA ILE A 98 -23.51 1.34 24.15
C ILE A 98 -23.14 -0.05 24.67
N GLY A 99 -23.46 -0.35 25.93
CA GLY A 99 -23.22 -1.68 26.52
C GLY A 99 -24.06 -2.81 25.91
N SER A 100 -25.16 -2.48 25.22
CA SER A 100 -26.08 -3.45 24.62
C SER A 100 -25.71 -3.83 23.18
N TYR A 101 -24.87 -3.02 22.53
CA TYR A 101 -24.41 -3.22 21.16
C TYR A 101 -22.87 -3.16 21.13
N PRO A 102 -22.17 -4.25 21.54
CA PRO A 102 -20.72 -4.25 21.58
C PRO A 102 -20.17 -4.05 20.17
N GLU A 103 -19.50 -2.92 19.95
CA GLU A 103 -18.77 -2.64 18.72
C GLU A 103 -17.40 -3.33 18.75
N ALA A 104 -16.84 -3.56 17.56
CA ALA A 104 -15.46 -3.99 17.48
C ALA A 104 -14.56 -2.93 18.11
N PRO A 105 -13.46 -3.31 18.79
CA PRO A 105 -12.46 -2.36 19.26
C PRO A 105 -12.06 -1.38 18.16
N GLN A 106 -11.79 -0.13 18.54
CA GLN A 106 -11.30 0.86 17.58
C GLN A 106 -10.11 0.29 16.80
N CYS A 107 -10.13 0.49 15.48
CA CYS A 107 -9.08 0.01 14.57
C CYS A 107 -8.96 -1.51 14.47
N ALA A 108 -9.97 -2.26 14.92
CA ALA A 108 -10.03 -3.69 14.72
C ALA A 108 -10.18 -4.02 13.22
N ILE A 109 -9.28 -4.86 12.73
CA ILE A 109 -9.34 -5.37 11.37
C ILE A 109 -9.80 -6.82 11.43
N GLY A 110 -10.85 -7.16 10.68
CA GLY A 110 -11.31 -8.53 10.55
C GLY A 110 -10.28 -9.40 9.82
N TYR A 111 -10.23 -10.70 10.13
CA TYR A 111 -9.36 -11.63 9.39
C TYR A 111 -9.67 -11.71 7.90
N SER A 112 -10.86 -11.30 7.48
CA SER A 112 -11.22 -11.18 6.06
C SER A 112 -10.35 -10.18 5.31
N TRP A 113 -9.71 -9.21 5.98
CA TRP A 113 -8.73 -8.33 5.34
C TRP A 113 -7.52 -9.08 4.76
N LEU A 114 -7.20 -10.25 5.33
CA LEU A 114 -6.13 -11.13 4.83
C LEU A 114 -6.60 -12.02 3.66
N GLU A 115 -7.91 -12.09 3.38
CA GLU A 115 -8.43 -12.85 2.25
C GLU A 115 -7.79 -12.35 0.96
N ASP A 116 -7.42 -13.31 0.11
CA ASP A 116 -6.72 -13.10 -1.15
C ASP A 116 -5.37 -12.38 -1.10
N ARG A 117 -4.91 -11.94 0.09
CA ARG A 117 -3.57 -11.41 0.24
C ARG A 117 -2.52 -12.51 0.22
N ARG A 118 -1.42 -12.20 -0.46
CA ARG A 118 -0.23 -13.02 -0.58
C ARG A 118 0.98 -12.18 -0.22
N TYR A 119 2.02 -12.85 0.27
CA TYR A 119 3.33 -12.23 0.43
C TYR A 119 4.39 -13.06 -0.28
N GLY A 120 5.46 -12.38 -0.69
CA GLY A 120 6.60 -13.02 -1.33
C GLY A 120 7.84 -12.15 -1.22
N SER A 121 8.98 -12.71 -1.58
CA SER A 121 10.24 -11.99 -1.70
C SER A 121 10.81 -12.08 -3.12
N ALA A 122 11.65 -11.10 -3.45
CA ALA A 122 12.29 -10.97 -4.75
C ALA A 122 13.71 -10.41 -4.62
N ARG A 123 14.50 -10.59 -5.67
CA ARG A 123 15.70 -9.81 -5.95
C ARG A 123 15.29 -8.60 -6.79
N GLN A 124 15.59 -7.40 -6.32
CA GLN A 124 15.24 -6.14 -6.97
C GLN A 124 16.50 -5.41 -7.45
N SER A 125 16.59 -5.14 -8.74
CA SER A 125 17.67 -4.35 -9.36
C SER A 125 17.16 -2.97 -9.79
N GLY A 126 18.04 -2.09 -10.26
CA GLY A 126 17.67 -0.78 -10.81
C GLY A 126 18.19 0.41 -10.02
N LYS A 127 17.84 1.61 -10.47
CA LYS A 127 18.24 2.92 -9.95
C LYS A 127 17.06 3.55 -9.20
N TYR A 128 17.18 3.83 -7.91
CA TYR A 128 16.07 4.38 -7.11
C TYR A 128 16.44 5.74 -6.51
N CYS A 129 15.64 6.78 -6.77
CA CYS A 129 15.88 8.09 -6.17
C CYS A 129 15.63 8.01 -4.66
N TYR A 130 16.65 8.26 -3.84
CA TYR A 130 16.46 8.48 -2.41
C TYR A 130 15.87 9.88 -2.20
N VAL A 131 14.55 9.97 -2.32
CA VAL A 131 13.83 11.24 -2.45
C VAL A 131 13.90 12.14 -1.22
N THR A 132 14.13 11.56 -0.04
CA THR A 132 14.30 12.30 1.23
C THR A 132 15.77 12.52 1.61
N HIS A 133 16.72 12.16 0.74
CA HIS A 133 18.12 12.54 0.94
C HIS A 133 18.32 14.03 0.68
N SER A 134 19.27 14.67 1.38
CA SER A 134 19.51 16.11 1.28
C SER A 134 19.85 16.57 -0.14
N ARG A 135 20.61 15.76 -0.90
CA ARG A 135 20.92 16.05 -2.32
C ARG A 135 19.67 16.04 -3.19
N SER A 136 18.82 15.02 -3.06
CA SER A 136 17.56 14.93 -3.80
C SER A 136 16.60 16.06 -3.44
N ILE A 137 16.52 16.45 -2.16
CA ILE A 137 15.72 17.61 -1.72
C ILE A 137 16.25 18.88 -2.36
N ALA A 138 17.57 19.12 -2.33
CA ALA A 138 18.18 20.28 -2.96
C ALA A 138 17.90 20.32 -4.48
N ALA A 139 18.00 19.18 -5.16
CA ALA A 139 17.68 19.07 -6.58
C ALA A 139 16.20 19.34 -6.87
N LEU A 140 15.28 18.79 -6.06
CA LEU A 140 13.84 19.09 -6.15
C LEU A 140 13.59 20.59 -5.98
N SER A 141 14.19 21.23 -4.97
CA SER A 141 14.01 22.67 -4.72
C SER A 141 14.50 23.56 -5.88
N ILE A 142 15.42 23.07 -6.71
CA ILE A 142 15.94 23.80 -7.88
C ILE A 142 15.11 23.52 -9.14
N HIS A 143 14.72 22.26 -9.35
CA HIS A 143 14.22 21.79 -10.65
C HIS A 143 12.73 21.44 -10.67
N TYR A 144 12.11 21.17 -9.52
CA TYR A 144 10.70 20.82 -9.43
C TYR A 144 9.84 22.07 -9.12
N PRO A 145 8.74 22.30 -9.86
CA PRO A 145 7.91 23.50 -9.69
C PRO A 145 6.93 23.37 -8.51
N PHE A 146 7.44 23.53 -7.28
CA PHE A 146 6.65 23.49 -6.03
C PHE A 146 5.58 24.58 -5.95
N ASP A 147 5.76 25.69 -6.65
CA ASP A 147 4.80 26.79 -6.74
C ASP A 147 3.45 26.35 -7.32
N ARG A 148 3.42 25.29 -8.14
CA ARG A 148 2.17 24.69 -8.66
C ARG A 148 1.31 24.02 -7.58
N HIS A 149 1.87 23.81 -6.39
CA HIS A 149 1.20 23.20 -5.24
C HIS A 149 1.02 24.20 -4.10
N ASP A 150 1.23 25.50 -4.35
CA ASP A 150 1.20 26.57 -3.34
C ASP A 150 2.22 26.36 -2.18
N ILE A 151 3.34 25.67 -2.47
CA ILE A 151 4.39 25.36 -1.49
C ILE A 151 5.59 26.30 -1.69
N SER A 152 5.99 26.99 -0.62
CA SER A 152 7.21 27.79 -0.61
C SER A 152 8.44 26.89 -0.53
N LEU A 153 9.53 27.26 -1.24
CA LEU A 153 10.80 26.53 -1.16
C LEU A 153 11.38 26.46 0.25
N ALA A 154 11.03 27.40 1.14
CA ALA A 154 11.46 27.38 2.54
C ALA A 154 10.80 26.25 3.35
N ASP A 155 9.68 25.72 2.89
CA ASP A 155 8.91 24.64 3.52
C ASP A 155 9.21 23.27 2.90
N VAL A 156 10.10 23.21 1.90
CA VAL A 156 10.48 21.97 1.22
C VAL A 156 11.53 21.21 2.04
N ASP A 157 11.07 20.20 2.78
CA ASP A 157 11.92 19.35 3.60
C ASP A 157 11.49 17.87 3.58
N THR A 158 12.15 17.06 4.40
CA THR A 158 11.81 15.62 4.52
C THR A 158 10.43 15.37 5.09
N ALA A 159 9.92 16.26 5.96
CA ALA A 159 8.62 16.09 6.62
C ALA A 159 7.49 16.30 5.61
N LEU A 160 7.62 17.30 4.72
CA LEU A 160 6.71 17.53 3.60
C LEU A 160 6.56 16.26 2.75
N LEU A 161 7.66 15.64 2.34
CA LEU A 161 7.65 14.43 1.50
C LEU A 161 7.20 13.17 2.26
N LYS A 162 7.22 13.19 3.59
CA LYS A 162 6.69 12.12 4.45
C LYS A 162 5.21 12.29 4.79
N ASP A 163 4.61 13.45 4.53
CA ASP A 163 3.20 13.69 4.82
C ASP A 163 2.32 12.74 3.99
N ALA A 164 1.38 12.11 4.69
CA ALA A 164 0.46 11.16 4.08
C ALA A 164 -0.75 11.84 3.43
N ARG A 165 -1.01 13.11 3.76
CA ARG A 165 -2.24 13.82 3.37
C ARG A 165 -2.14 14.47 2.00
N ASP A 166 -0.94 14.86 1.59
CA ASP A 166 -0.72 15.46 0.26
C ASP A 166 -0.20 14.41 -0.73
N ARG A 167 -1.14 13.65 -1.28
CA ARG A 167 -0.85 12.65 -2.33
C ARG A 167 -0.57 13.32 -3.68
N VAL A 168 -1.14 14.49 -3.93
CA VAL A 168 -0.99 15.19 -5.21
C VAL A 168 0.46 15.59 -5.42
N LEU A 169 1.11 16.12 -4.38
CA LEU A 169 2.51 16.50 -4.43
C LEU A 169 3.42 15.30 -4.74
N THR A 170 3.35 14.24 -3.93
CA THR A 170 4.29 13.11 -4.05
C THR A 170 4.08 12.33 -5.35
N ARG A 171 2.85 12.23 -5.85
CA ARG A 171 2.54 11.63 -7.14
C ARG A 171 3.01 12.49 -8.32
N SER A 172 2.92 13.82 -8.18
CA SER A 172 3.47 14.75 -9.18
C SER A 172 5.00 14.71 -9.23
N ILE A 173 5.66 14.55 -8.07
CA ILE A 173 7.11 14.31 -8.01
C ILE A 173 7.46 12.95 -8.62
N ALA A 174 6.68 11.89 -8.33
CA ALA A 174 6.88 10.58 -8.95
C ALA A 174 6.81 10.67 -10.48
N ARG A 175 5.83 11.41 -11.01
CA ARG A 175 5.71 11.68 -12.44
C ARG A 175 6.92 12.44 -12.99
N TRP A 176 7.34 13.49 -12.31
CA TRP A 176 8.52 14.25 -12.72
C TRP A 176 9.77 13.37 -12.76
N LEU A 177 10.00 12.53 -11.74
CA LEU A 177 11.10 11.56 -11.71
C LEU A 177 10.99 10.51 -12.83
N TYR A 178 9.77 10.07 -13.15
CA TYR A 178 9.50 9.13 -14.23
C TYR A 178 9.93 9.66 -15.60
N ASP A 179 9.67 10.96 -15.84
CA ASP A 179 9.95 11.65 -17.10
C ASP A 179 11.43 12.03 -17.28
N LEU A 180 12.26 11.94 -16.23
CA LEU A 180 13.69 12.22 -16.33
C LEU A 180 14.42 11.13 -17.11
N HIS A 181 15.14 11.54 -18.17
CA HIS A 181 15.99 10.67 -18.99
C HIS A 181 17.41 11.24 -19.09
N GLU A 182 18.41 10.37 -19.14
CA GLU A 182 19.80 10.76 -19.36
C GLU A 182 19.97 11.33 -20.78
N GLU A 183 20.55 12.52 -20.90
CA GLU A 183 20.69 13.22 -22.19
C GLU A 183 21.46 12.41 -23.25
N THR A 184 22.42 11.58 -22.81
CA THR A 184 23.34 10.85 -23.68
C THR A 184 22.81 9.50 -24.15
N ALA A 185 22.08 8.79 -23.29
CA ALA A 185 21.61 7.43 -23.54
C ALA A 185 20.10 7.37 -23.85
N GLY A 186 19.33 8.41 -23.49
CA GLY A 186 17.87 8.39 -23.57
C GLY A 186 17.22 7.42 -22.57
N GLU A 187 17.99 6.82 -21.68
CA GLU A 187 17.52 5.89 -20.66
C GLU A 187 16.94 6.65 -19.46
N PRO A 188 15.94 6.10 -18.75
CA PRO A 188 15.42 6.74 -17.54
C PRO A 188 16.53 6.96 -16.50
N VAL A 189 16.51 8.12 -15.85
CA VAL A 189 17.48 8.44 -14.78
C VAL A 189 17.28 7.48 -13.60
N VAL A 190 16.02 7.18 -13.26
CA VAL A 190 15.64 6.24 -12.19
C VAL A 190 14.57 5.25 -12.65
N ASP A 191 14.56 4.07 -12.07
CA ASP A 191 13.52 3.05 -12.21
C ASP A 191 12.39 3.20 -11.16
N GLY A 192 12.56 4.09 -10.19
CA GLY A 192 11.56 4.33 -9.14
C GLY A 192 12.06 5.17 -7.98
N VAL A 193 11.36 5.10 -6.86
CA VAL A 193 11.63 5.91 -5.66
C VAL A 193 12.05 5.03 -4.50
N ARG A 194 13.07 5.45 -3.75
CA ARG A 194 13.43 4.91 -2.44
C ARG A 194 13.09 5.93 -1.37
N PHE A 195 12.41 5.49 -0.31
CA PHE A 195 12.07 6.32 0.83
C PHE A 195 12.10 5.51 2.14
N ASN A 196 12.28 6.20 3.25
CA ASN A 196 12.08 5.59 4.56
C ASN A 196 10.60 5.66 4.95
N SER A 197 10.10 4.60 5.57
CA SER A 197 8.75 4.57 6.12
C SER A 197 8.56 5.69 7.14
N ARG A 198 7.38 6.33 7.12
CA ARG A 198 7.00 7.27 8.19
C ARG A 198 6.76 6.56 9.53
N HIS A 199 6.68 5.23 9.53
CA HIS A 199 6.40 4.39 10.70
C HIS A 199 7.66 3.79 11.32
N GLY A 200 8.83 4.11 10.77
CA GLY A 200 10.15 3.72 11.23
C GLY A 200 11.17 4.18 10.21
N ASP A 201 11.98 5.18 10.56
CA ASP A 201 12.94 5.77 9.62
C ASP A 201 14.05 4.78 9.22
N GLU A 202 14.25 3.73 10.00
CA GLU A 202 15.10 2.60 9.68
C GLU A 202 14.52 1.68 8.61
N ILE A 203 13.21 1.73 8.34
CA ILE A 203 12.53 0.85 7.40
C ILE A 203 12.60 1.45 5.99
N ARG A 204 13.36 0.78 5.13
CA ARG A 204 13.49 1.14 3.72
C ARG A 204 12.38 0.52 2.87
N VAL A 205 11.82 1.36 2.01
CA VAL A 205 10.73 1.05 1.09
C VAL A 205 11.11 1.59 -0.29
N TRP A 206 10.72 0.85 -1.32
CA TRP A 206 10.90 1.23 -2.70
C TRP A 206 9.59 1.20 -3.45
N THR A 207 9.48 2.05 -4.46
CA THR A 207 8.57 1.88 -5.58
C THR A 207 9.35 1.56 -6.84
N VAL A 208 8.81 0.69 -7.67
CA VAL A 208 9.27 0.45 -9.03
C VAL A 208 8.22 1.01 -9.97
N PHE A 209 8.63 1.82 -10.93
CA PHE A 209 7.75 2.36 -11.96
C PHE A 209 7.63 1.38 -13.13
N GLU A 210 6.41 1.26 -13.66
CA GLU A 210 6.15 0.56 -14.92
C GLU A 210 6.71 1.34 -16.10
N ARG A 211 7.51 0.69 -16.93
CA ARG A 211 8.02 1.24 -18.19
C ARG A 211 7.24 0.71 -19.39
N ALA A 212 7.24 1.45 -20.49
CA ALA A 212 6.44 1.14 -21.68
C ALA A 212 6.71 -0.25 -22.28
N ASP A 213 7.95 -0.74 -22.14
CA ASP A 213 8.37 -2.05 -22.64
C ASP A 213 8.23 -3.18 -21.60
N ASP A 214 7.66 -2.89 -20.42
CA ASP A 214 7.46 -3.91 -19.40
C ASP A 214 6.37 -4.91 -19.83
N LEU A 215 6.63 -6.18 -19.50
CA LEU A 215 5.61 -7.22 -19.59
C LEU A 215 4.66 -7.13 -18.39
N ALA A 216 3.98 -8.23 -18.05
CA ALA A 216 3.09 -8.28 -16.89
C ALA A 216 3.79 -7.98 -15.56
N VAL A 217 5.10 -8.26 -15.45
CA VAL A 217 5.94 -8.08 -14.26
C VAL A 217 7.15 -7.23 -14.66
N SER A 218 7.57 -6.32 -13.77
CA SER A 218 8.77 -5.51 -14.00
C SER A 218 10.02 -6.37 -14.20
N PRO A 219 10.90 -6.07 -15.18
CA PRO A 219 12.19 -6.73 -15.33
C PRO A 219 13.14 -6.43 -14.17
N ARG A 220 12.84 -5.41 -13.34
CA ARG A 220 13.59 -5.08 -12.12
C ARG A 220 13.29 -6.01 -10.95
N ILE A 221 12.26 -6.85 -11.06
CA ILE A 221 11.80 -7.74 -10.00
C ILE A 221 11.98 -9.20 -10.44
N GLN A 222 12.81 -9.93 -9.70
CA GLN A 222 12.97 -11.38 -9.86
C GLN A 222 12.47 -12.09 -8.60
N PRO A 223 11.24 -12.65 -8.60
CA PRO A 223 10.72 -13.43 -7.48
C PRO A 223 11.65 -14.59 -7.11
N VAL A 224 11.92 -14.78 -5.82
CA VAL A 224 12.79 -15.88 -5.33
C VAL A 224 12.01 -16.97 -4.61
N MET A 225 10.71 -16.79 -4.46
CA MET A 225 9.81 -17.76 -3.85
C MET A 225 8.42 -17.65 -4.46
N GLU A 226 7.68 -18.76 -4.37
CA GLU A 226 6.25 -18.77 -4.66
C GLU A 226 5.48 -17.93 -3.62
N PRO A 227 4.55 -17.05 -4.03
CA PRO A 227 3.74 -16.28 -3.10
C PRO A 227 2.96 -17.15 -2.11
N LEU A 228 3.06 -16.84 -0.83
CA LEU A 228 2.39 -17.57 0.25
C LEU A 228 1.18 -16.78 0.77
N PRO A 229 0.10 -17.45 1.21
CA PRO A 229 -1.06 -16.79 1.81
C PRO A 229 -0.70 -16.08 3.12
N CYS A 230 -1.18 -14.85 3.28
CA CYS A 230 -1.13 -14.16 4.56
C CYS A 230 -2.09 -14.86 5.53
N ARG A 231 -1.58 -15.30 6.70
CA ARG A 231 -2.39 -16.03 7.70
C ARG A 231 -2.46 -15.27 9.03
N PRO A 232 -3.57 -15.40 9.78
CA PRO A 232 -3.73 -14.85 11.13
C PRO A 232 -2.58 -15.15 12.09
N THR A 233 -1.98 -16.34 11.96
CA THR A 233 -0.94 -16.83 12.86
C THR A 233 0.43 -16.23 12.61
N PHE A 234 0.58 -15.40 11.57
CA PHE A 234 1.87 -14.88 11.12
C PHE A 234 2.49 -13.93 12.16
N PRO A 235 3.76 -14.14 12.58
CA PRO A 235 4.39 -13.35 13.65
C PRO A 235 4.41 -11.84 13.38
N SER A 236 4.65 -11.42 12.13
CA SER A 236 4.64 -10.01 11.73
C SER A 236 3.26 -9.37 11.86
N CYS A 237 2.19 -10.13 11.66
CA CYS A 237 0.82 -9.67 11.91
C CYS A 237 0.57 -9.49 13.41
N LYS A 238 0.94 -10.48 14.24
CA LYS A 238 0.68 -10.46 15.69
C LYS A 238 1.35 -9.31 16.45
N ARG A 239 2.52 -8.84 16.00
CA ARG A 239 3.32 -7.85 16.74
C ARG A 239 2.88 -6.39 16.48
N HIS A 240 2.19 -6.11 15.38
CA HIS A 240 1.85 -4.74 14.96
C HIS A 240 0.38 -4.52 14.61
N LEU A 241 -0.46 -5.55 14.80
CA LEU A 241 -1.92 -5.42 14.85
C LEU A 241 -2.37 -5.47 16.31
N PRO A 242 -2.51 -4.33 16.99
CA PRO A 242 -3.40 -4.30 18.15
C PRO A 242 -4.82 -4.54 17.62
N ALA A 243 -5.31 -5.76 17.82
CA ALA A 243 -6.67 -6.24 17.52
C ALA A 243 -6.98 -6.59 16.04
N LEU A 244 -6.36 -7.66 15.51
CA LEU A 244 -7.10 -8.52 14.57
C LEU A 244 -8.25 -9.17 15.36
N VAL A 245 -9.48 -8.79 15.07
CA VAL A 245 -10.66 -9.31 15.77
C VAL A 245 -11.39 -10.29 14.86
N CYS A 246 -11.58 -11.53 15.35
CA CYS A 246 -12.59 -12.40 14.77
C CYS A 246 -13.95 -11.72 14.98
N ASN A 247 -14.63 -11.27 13.92
CA ASN A 247 -16.09 -11.27 13.94
C ASN A 247 -16.54 -12.72 13.80
N GLY A 248 -16.41 -13.47 14.89
CA GLY A 248 -17.00 -14.79 15.06
C GLY A 248 -18.49 -14.61 15.25
N MET A 249 -19.24 -14.58 14.16
CA MET A 249 -20.67 -14.78 14.23
C MET A 249 -20.90 -16.22 14.72
N LYS A 250 -21.42 -16.32 15.96
CA LYS A 250 -21.75 -17.50 16.78
C LYS A 250 -20.65 -18.06 17.68
N ALA A 251 -20.49 -17.41 18.84
CA ALA A 251 -20.28 -18.14 20.08
C ALA A 251 -21.63 -18.73 20.52
N ASP A 252 -21.84 -20.03 20.28
CA ASP A 252 -22.88 -20.76 21.01
C ASP A 252 -22.38 -21.00 22.44
N CYS A 253 -23.15 -20.47 23.39
CA CYS A 253 -23.01 -20.62 24.84
C CYS A 253 -23.11 -22.10 25.26
N PRO A 254 -22.39 -22.55 26.31
CA PRO A 254 -22.37 -23.96 26.72
C PRO A 254 -23.57 -24.38 27.61
N GLU A 255 -23.67 -25.70 27.76
CA GLU A 255 -24.52 -26.50 28.68
C GLU A 255 -25.91 -26.95 28.18
N ARG A 256 -26.01 -28.24 27.85
CA ARG A 256 -26.47 -29.28 28.81
C ARG A 256 -26.24 -30.69 28.25
N ALA A 257 -25.67 -31.54 29.11
CA ALA A 257 -25.63 -32.98 28.91
C ALA A 257 -27.05 -33.56 28.88
N HIS A 258 -27.31 -34.51 27.97
CA HIS A 258 -27.99 -35.78 28.25
C HIS A 258 -28.03 -36.68 26.98
N GLY A 259 -27.43 -37.87 27.10
CA GLY A 259 -28.06 -39.13 26.70
C GLY A 259 -28.31 -39.45 25.21
N THR A 260 -27.46 -40.35 24.70
CA THR A 260 -27.83 -41.59 23.94
C THR A 260 -28.52 -41.54 22.56
N THR A 261 -27.92 -42.36 21.68
CA THR A 261 -28.49 -43.10 20.53
C THR A 261 -28.85 -42.38 19.21
N ARG A 262 -28.08 -42.74 18.17
CA ARG A 262 -28.45 -42.77 16.73
C ARG A 262 -29.34 -44.00 16.43
N PRO A 263 -29.83 -44.22 15.17
CA PRO A 263 -30.06 -43.32 14.02
C PRO A 263 -31.41 -43.59 13.28
N ALA A 264 -31.83 -42.74 12.34
CA ALA A 264 -32.58 -43.19 11.13
C ALA A 264 -32.67 -42.13 10.03
N LYS A 265 -32.81 -42.65 8.81
CA LYS A 265 -32.81 -42.05 7.48
C LYS A 265 -34.03 -41.16 7.17
N GLY A 266 -33.86 -40.30 6.18
CA GLY A 266 -34.87 -40.06 5.14
C GLY A 266 -35.39 -38.63 5.03
N THR A 267 -35.12 -37.97 3.90
CA THR A 267 -36.14 -37.54 2.91
C THR A 267 -35.63 -36.35 2.09
N VAL A 268 -35.73 -36.53 0.78
CA VAL A 268 -35.48 -35.58 -0.31
C VAL A 268 -36.65 -34.60 -0.41
N CYS A 269 -36.37 -33.31 -0.68
CA CYS A 269 -37.30 -32.45 -1.42
C CYS A 269 -36.53 -31.61 -2.44
N ARG A 270 -36.90 -31.80 -3.72
CA ARG A 270 -36.55 -30.97 -4.88
C ARG A 270 -37.40 -29.70 -4.88
N GLY A 271 -36.85 -28.60 -5.38
CA GLY A 271 -37.60 -27.44 -5.89
C GLY A 271 -36.68 -26.59 -6.76
N GLY A 272 -36.97 -26.52 -8.06
CA GLY A 272 -36.22 -25.76 -9.07
C GLY A 272 -36.79 -24.37 -9.35
N PHE A 273 -36.37 -23.81 -10.50
CA PHE A 273 -36.45 -22.42 -11.01
C PHE A 273 -35.34 -21.52 -10.49
N GLY A 274 -34.60 -20.74 -11.27
CA GLY A 274 -34.63 -20.38 -12.70
C GLY A 274 -33.67 -19.19 -12.86
N GLU A 275 -32.96 -19.10 -13.97
CA GLU A 275 -31.96 -18.06 -14.26
C GLU A 275 -32.53 -16.63 -14.24
N SER A 276 -31.81 -15.66 -13.66
CA SER A 276 -31.61 -14.31 -14.22
C SER A 276 -30.56 -13.49 -13.43
N GLU A 277 -29.50 -13.10 -14.14
CA GLU A 277 -28.73 -11.84 -14.05
C GLU A 277 -28.77 -10.99 -12.76
N ARG A 278 -27.58 -10.81 -12.15
CA ARG A 278 -26.91 -9.52 -11.83
C ARG A 278 -25.65 -9.78 -10.98
N PRO A 279 -24.44 -9.34 -11.39
CA PRO A 279 -23.33 -9.25 -10.45
C PRO A 279 -23.57 -8.09 -9.48
N ILE A 280 -23.40 -8.39 -8.20
CA ILE A 280 -23.60 -7.49 -7.07
C ILE A 280 -22.49 -6.45 -7.10
N SER A 281 -22.85 -5.23 -7.50
CA SER A 281 -22.17 -3.99 -7.13
C SER A 281 -22.12 -3.86 -5.62
N ARG A 282 -20.94 -3.59 -5.03
CA ARG A 282 -20.73 -2.79 -3.80
C ARG A 282 -19.25 -2.79 -3.40
N ILE A 283 -18.52 -1.77 -3.83
CA ILE A 283 -17.53 -1.09 -2.99
C ILE A 283 -18.22 0.24 -2.65
N PRO A 284 -18.34 0.65 -1.36
CA PRO A 284 -18.87 1.95 -1.05
C PRO A 284 -17.79 3.02 -1.26
N ASP A 285 -18.24 4.12 -1.86
CA ASP A 285 -17.60 5.43 -1.86
C ASP A 285 -17.19 5.89 -0.45
N SER A 286 -16.06 6.57 -0.38
CA SER A 286 -15.74 7.62 0.60
C SER A 286 -14.63 8.47 -0.04
N SER A 287 -14.89 9.60 -0.69
CA SER A 287 -15.30 10.89 -0.10
C SER A 287 -14.50 11.24 1.14
N PHE A 288 -13.60 12.22 0.98
CA PHE A 288 -12.72 12.92 1.95
C PHE A 288 -11.31 12.35 2.17
#